data_AF-A0AAV3KWT7-F1
#
_entry.id   AF-A0AAV3KWT7-F1
#
_cell.length_a   1.000
_cell.length_b   1.000
_cell.length_c   1.000
_cell.angle_alpha   90.00
_cell.angle_beta   90.00
_cell.angle_gamma   90.00
#
_symmetry.space_group_name_H-M   'P 1'
#
loop_
_entity.id
_entity.type
_entity.pdbx_description
1 polymer ?
#
loop_
_entity_poly.entity_id
_entity_poly.type
_entity_poly.pdbx_seq_one_letter_code
_entity_poly.pdbx_strand_id
1 'polypeptide(L)'
;MNKKIENLIEELKKECDKENIGLSLSLVNEETFGMIAAGPANLAVMGALLQGKEYIEIAAGNCHCEECKKIREVINAVDDEVSSTQHTFVINNKEDFADVMTRIFKGEFE
;
A
#
# COMPACT_ATOMS: atom_id res chain seq x y z
N MET A 1 11.13 -15.94 -2.77
CA MET A 1 11.43 -15.18 -4.01
C MET A 1 12.71 -15.72 -4.62
N ASN A 2 12.91 -15.68 -5.94
CA ASN A 2 14.17 -16.15 -6.53
C ASN A 2 15.20 -15.00 -6.58
N LYS A 3 16.49 -15.36 -6.66
CA LYS A 3 17.60 -14.39 -6.66
C LYS A 3 17.53 -13.36 -7.79
N LYS A 4 16.93 -13.71 -8.94
CA LYS A 4 16.82 -12.78 -10.07
C LYS A 4 15.88 -11.63 -9.73
N ILE A 5 14.73 -11.94 -9.12
CA ILE A 5 13.75 -10.92 -8.72
C ILE A 5 14.34 -10.02 -7.62
N GLU A 6 15.01 -10.61 -6.63
CA GLU A 6 15.71 -9.87 -5.57
C GLU A 6 16.72 -8.87 -6.13
N ASN A 7 17.57 -9.30 -7.07
CA ASN A 7 18.57 -8.43 -7.67
C ASN A 7 17.94 -7.27 -8.47
N LEU A 8 16.88 -7.55 -9.24
CA LEU A 8 16.17 -6.51 -10.01
C LEU A 8 15.53 -5.46 -9.10
N ILE A 9 14.94 -5.90 -7.98
CA ILE A 9 14.37 -4.98 -6.98
C ILE A 9 15.48 -4.12 -6.36
N GLU A 10 16.62 -4.72 -6.02
CA GLU A 10 17.73 -3.98 -5.42
C GLU A 10 18.36 -2.97 -6.37
N GLU A 11 18.46 -3.30 -7.67
CA GLU A 11 18.86 -2.35 -8.70
C GLU A 11 17.85 -1.22 -8.85
N LEU A 12 16.55 -1.54 -8.91
CA LEU A 12 15.49 -0.55 -9.03
C LEU A 12 15.48 0.42 -7.84
N LYS A 13 15.65 -0.08 -6.61
CA LYS A 13 15.74 0.78 -5.41
C LYS A 13 16.84 1.83 -5.54
N LYS A 14 18.02 1.43 -6.02
CA LYS A 14 19.17 2.33 -6.22
C LYS A 14 18.90 3.39 -7.28
N GLU A 15 18.22 3.04 -8.36
CA GLU A 15 17.86 4.01 -9.39
C GLU A 15 16.77 4.99 -8.89
N CYS A 16 15.79 4.50 -8.11
CA CYS A 16 14.79 5.36 -7.46
C CYS A 16 15.44 6.41 -6.53
N ASP A 17 16.44 6.00 -5.74
CA ASP A 17 17.18 6.92 -4.88
C ASP A 17 17.95 7.99 -5.69
N LYS A 18 18.58 7.61 -6.81
CA LYS A 18 19.34 8.53 -7.68
C LYS A 18 18.43 9.56 -8.35
N GLU A 19 17.29 9.12 -8.85
CA GLU A 19 16.36 9.95 -9.63
C GLU A 19 15.34 10.69 -8.75
N ASN A 20 15.45 10.57 -7.41
CA ASN A 20 14.53 11.18 -6.45
C ASN A 20 13.06 10.76 -6.70
N ILE A 21 12.85 9.47 -6.95
CA ILE A 21 11.54 8.85 -7.20
C ILE A 21 11.17 8.00 -6.00
N GLY A 22 9.98 8.24 -5.43
CA GLY A 22 9.42 7.34 -4.42
C GLY A 22 8.75 6.13 -5.05
N LEU A 23 9.06 4.95 -4.52
CA LEU A 23 8.48 3.68 -4.94
C LEU A 23 7.86 2.97 -3.74
N SER A 24 6.65 2.46 -3.92
CA SER A 24 6.07 1.38 -3.12
C SER A 24 5.83 0.19 -4.05
N LEU A 25 6.20 -1.01 -3.63
CA LEU A 25 6.01 -2.24 -4.40
C LEU A 25 5.45 -3.34 -3.50
N SER A 26 4.24 -3.80 -3.81
CA SER A 26 3.64 -4.97 -3.17
C SER A 26 4.13 -6.26 -3.83
N LEU A 27 4.53 -7.23 -3.01
CA LEU A 27 4.94 -8.56 -3.39
C LEU A 27 3.97 -9.56 -2.78
N VAL A 28 3.28 -10.32 -3.63
CA VAL A 28 2.29 -11.29 -3.19
C VAL A 28 2.51 -12.63 -3.90
N ASN A 29 2.53 -13.70 -3.12
CA ASN A 29 2.34 -15.07 -3.59
C ASN A 29 1.52 -15.84 -2.54
N GLU A 30 1.35 -17.16 -2.70
CA GLU A 30 0.56 -17.98 -1.76
C GLU A 30 1.09 -17.98 -0.31
N GLU A 31 2.37 -17.66 -0.08
CA GLU A 31 3.04 -17.79 1.22
C GLU A 31 3.59 -16.45 1.77
N THR A 32 3.58 -15.39 0.97
CA THR A 32 4.31 -14.15 1.26
C THR A 32 3.48 -12.96 0.82
N PHE A 33 3.17 -12.11 1.79
CA PHE A 33 2.74 -10.74 1.56
C PHE A 33 3.83 -9.80 2.08
N GLY A 34 4.37 -8.95 1.21
CA GLY A 34 5.43 -8.02 1.58
C GLY A 34 5.32 -6.71 0.81
N MET A 35 5.81 -5.63 1.41
CA MET A 35 5.90 -4.32 0.77
C MET A 35 7.36 -3.87 0.78
N ILE A 36 7.81 -3.31 -0.35
CA ILE A 36 9.13 -2.70 -0.50
C ILE A 36 8.96 -1.22 -0.78
N ALA A 37 9.67 -0.40 -0.01
CA ALA A 37 9.76 1.03 -0.21
C ALA A 37 11.17 1.42 -0.70
N ALA A 38 11.24 2.40 -1.61
CA ALA A 38 12.49 2.96 -2.13
C ALA A 38 12.36 4.45 -2.42
N GLY A 39 13.49 5.17 -2.46
CA GLY A 39 13.49 6.61 -2.68
C GLY A 39 13.19 7.42 -1.42
N PRO A 40 12.97 8.73 -1.59
CA PRO A 40 12.62 9.62 -0.48
C PRO A 40 11.35 9.13 0.24
N ALA A 41 11.40 9.05 1.56
CA ALA A 41 10.33 8.47 2.38
C ALA A 41 8.96 9.12 2.14
N ASN A 42 8.91 10.45 2.00
CA ASN A 42 7.68 11.19 1.70
C ASN A 42 7.05 10.78 0.35
N LEU A 43 7.88 10.49 -0.65
CA LEU A 43 7.42 10.04 -1.97
C LEU A 43 7.03 8.56 -1.96
N ALA A 44 7.79 7.71 -1.26
CA ALA A 44 7.49 6.28 -1.14
C ALA A 44 6.15 6.06 -0.41
N VAL A 45 5.88 6.83 0.65
CA VAL A 45 4.60 6.84 1.35
C VAL A 45 3.46 7.26 0.41
N MET A 46 3.65 8.29 -0.42
CA MET A 46 2.66 8.66 -1.44
C MET A 46 2.37 7.51 -2.42
N GLY A 47 3.39 6.76 -2.84
CA GLY A 47 3.22 5.58 -3.68
C GLY A 47 2.39 4.47 -3.00
N ALA A 48 2.68 4.16 -1.74
CA ALA A 48 1.94 3.16 -0.96
C ALA A 48 0.47 3.55 -0.78
N LEU A 49 0.22 4.83 -0.58
CA LEU A 49 -1.13 5.37 -0.41
C LEU A 49 -1.95 5.34 -1.70
N LEU A 50 -1.34 5.65 -2.85
CA LEU A 50 -2.01 5.53 -4.14
C LEU A 50 -2.43 4.09 -4.43
N GLN A 51 -1.58 3.12 -4.09
CA GLN A 51 -1.92 1.70 -4.14
C GLN A 51 -3.08 1.38 -3.20
N GLY A 52 -3.01 1.84 -1.95
CA GLY A 52 -4.09 1.75 -0.95
C GLY A 52 -5.44 2.25 -1.47
N LYS A 53 -5.46 3.39 -2.15
CA LYS A 53 -6.68 4.01 -2.67
C LYS A 53 -7.35 3.16 -3.76
N GLU A 54 -6.58 2.59 -4.68
CA GLU A 54 -7.15 1.67 -5.69
C GLU A 54 -7.81 0.45 -5.02
N TYR A 55 -7.22 -0.07 -3.95
CA TYR A 55 -7.81 -1.16 -3.17
C TYR A 55 -9.15 -0.75 -2.53
N ILE A 56 -9.22 0.43 -1.91
CA ILE A 56 -10.45 0.96 -1.29
C ILE A 56 -11.56 1.15 -2.35
N GLU A 57 -11.21 1.66 -3.53
CA GLU A 57 -12.20 1.87 -4.61
C GLU A 57 -12.76 0.54 -5.14
N ILE A 58 -11.94 -0.51 -5.24
CA ILE A 58 -12.41 -1.86 -5.62
C ILE A 58 -13.29 -2.47 -4.52
N ALA A 59 -12.90 -2.30 -3.25
CA ALA A 59 -13.66 -2.78 -2.10
C ALA A 59 -15.05 -2.14 -2.01
N ALA A 60 -15.11 -0.81 -2.13
CA ALA A 60 -16.36 -0.04 -2.07
C ALA A 60 -17.19 -0.11 -3.36
N GLY A 61 -16.60 -0.55 -4.48
CA GLY A 61 -17.28 -0.64 -5.76
C GLY A 61 -18.41 -1.67 -5.79
N ASN A 62 -19.32 -1.55 -6.75
CA ASN A 62 -20.42 -2.49 -6.99
C ASN A 62 -20.20 -3.36 -8.25
N CYS A 63 -18.98 -3.45 -8.75
CA CYS A 63 -18.65 -4.36 -9.86
C CYS A 63 -18.80 -5.82 -9.39
N HIS A 64 -19.44 -6.66 -10.20
CA HIS A 64 -19.71 -8.08 -9.90
C HIS A 64 -18.91 -9.03 -10.81
N CYS A 65 -17.86 -8.56 -11.49
CA CYS A 65 -17.00 -9.49 -12.24
C CYS A 65 -16.21 -10.39 -11.28
N GLU A 66 -15.83 -11.57 -11.75
CA GLU A 66 -15.11 -12.58 -10.95
C GLU A 66 -13.78 -12.05 -10.37
N GLU A 67 -13.10 -11.15 -11.08
CA GLU A 67 -11.85 -10.54 -10.61
C GLU A 67 -12.10 -9.60 -9.42
N CYS A 68 -13.06 -8.66 -9.53
CA CYS A 68 -13.41 -7.78 -8.42
C CYS A 68 -13.94 -8.56 -7.21
N LYS A 69 -14.69 -9.64 -7.44
CA LYS A 69 -15.18 -10.52 -6.37
C LYS A 69 -14.03 -11.16 -5.59
N LYS A 70 -13.05 -11.77 -6.28
CA LYS A 70 -11.87 -12.37 -5.66
C LYS A 70 -11.05 -11.34 -4.87
N ILE A 71 -10.87 -10.15 -5.42
CA ILE A 71 -10.14 -9.08 -4.73
C ILE A 71 -10.87 -8.68 -3.44
N ARG A 72 -12.20 -8.52 -3.46
CA ARG A 72 -12.98 -8.24 -2.24
C ARG A 72 -12.90 -9.36 -1.20
N GLU A 73 -12.94 -10.61 -1.63
CA GLU A 73 -12.79 -11.76 -0.72
C GLU A 73 -11.44 -11.73 0.01
N VAL A 74 -10.35 -11.42 -0.70
CA VAL A 74 -9.02 -11.25 -0.10
C VAL A 74 -8.98 -10.05 0.85
N ILE A 75 -9.55 -8.90 0.45
CA ILE A 75 -9.57 -7.70 1.29
C ILE A 75 -10.33 -7.94 2.60
N ASN A 76 -11.53 -8.52 2.52
CA ASN A 76 -12.36 -8.79 3.69
C ASN A 76 -11.67 -9.77 4.66
N ALA A 77 -10.95 -10.77 4.14
CA ALA A 77 -10.19 -11.71 4.97
C ALA A 77 -9.04 -11.04 5.73
N VAL A 78 -8.39 -10.04 5.13
CA VAL A 78 -7.32 -9.28 5.79
C VAL A 78 -7.88 -8.33 6.85
N ASP A 79 -9.00 -7.65 6.60
CA ASP A 79 -9.65 -6.75 7.57
C ASP A 79 -10.07 -7.49 8.86
N ASP A 80 -10.57 -8.72 8.73
CA ASP A 80 -10.96 -9.55 9.87
C ASP A 80 -9.77 -9.91 10.78
N GLU A 81 -8.55 -10.08 10.23
CA GLU A 81 -7.34 -10.36 11.01
C GLU A 81 -6.75 -9.10 11.68
N VAL A 82 -6.78 -7.94 11.01
CA VAL A 82 -6.15 -6.70 11.46
C VAL A 82 -6.95 -6.01 12.58
N SER A 83 -8.26 -6.23 12.69
CA SER A 83 -9.09 -5.58 13.73
C SER A 83 -8.75 -6.01 15.18
N SER A 84 -7.95 -7.06 15.36
CA SER A 84 -7.64 -7.62 16.67
C SER A 84 -6.50 -6.91 17.42
N THR A 85 -5.64 -6.14 16.74
CA THR A 85 -4.51 -5.43 17.39
C THR A 85 -4.00 -4.25 16.55
N GLN A 86 -4.27 -3.01 16.98
CA GLN A 86 -3.44 -1.78 16.88
C GLN A 86 -4.23 -0.51 16.50
N HIS A 87 -3.71 0.63 16.98
CA HIS A 87 -4.20 1.97 16.67
C HIS A 87 -3.91 2.31 15.19
N THR A 88 -4.89 2.10 14.32
CA THR A 88 -4.77 2.36 12.88
C THR A 88 -5.48 3.67 12.52
N PHE A 89 -4.87 4.49 11.68
CA PHE A 89 -5.57 5.61 11.04
C PHE A 89 -6.71 5.05 10.20
N VAL A 90 -7.95 5.32 10.61
CA VAL A 90 -9.15 4.86 9.88
C VAL A 90 -9.41 5.84 8.73
N ILE A 91 -9.30 5.38 7.49
CA ILE A 91 -9.56 6.18 6.29
C ILE A 91 -10.87 5.69 5.67
N ASN A 92 -11.98 6.38 5.92
CA ASN A 92 -13.29 5.98 5.41
C ASN A 92 -13.66 6.70 4.10
N ASN A 93 -13.01 7.83 3.79
CA ASN A 93 -13.34 8.66 2.64
C ASN A 93 -12.13 9.50 2.17
N LYS A 94 -12.35 10.31 1.11
CA LYS A 94 -11.31 11.15 0.51
C LYS A 94 -10.87 12.31 1.40
N GLU A 95 -11.74 12.82 2.27
CA GLU A 95 -11.40 13.86 3.24
C GLU A 95 -10.53 13.30 4.38
N ASP A 96 -10.87 12.10 4.88
CA ASP A 96 -10.05 11.37 5.88
C ASP A 96 -8.64 11.14 5.34
N PHE A 97 -8.51 10.80 4.05
CA PHE A 97 -7.22 10.65 3.39
C PHE A 97 -6.41 11.96 3.38
N ALA A 98 -7.04 13.08 3.03
CA ALA A 98 -6.37 14.39 2.99
C ALA A 98 -5.93 14.84 4.40
N ASP A 99 -6.72 14.52 5.42
CA ASP A 99 -6.42 14.81 6.82
C ASP A 99 -5.22 13.99 7.32
N VAL A 100 -5.23 12.67 7.11
CA VAL A 100 -4.12 11.78 7.45
C VAL A 100 -2.83 12.24 6.76
N MET A 101 -2.90 12.63 5.48
CA MET A 101 -1.74 13.18 4.77
C MET A 101 -1.21 14.47 5.38
N THR A 102 -2.11 15.38 5.76
CA THR A 102 -1.72 16.63 6.40
C THR A 102 -1.01 16.39 7.73
N ARG A 103 -1.51 15.44 8.52
CA ARG A 103 -0.91 15.04 9.81
C ARG A 103 0.46 14.39 9.63
N ILE A 104 0.61 13.49 8.66
CA ILE A 104 1.91 12.86 8.33
C ILE A 104 2.94 13.92 7.90
N PHE A 105 2.55 14.88 7.04
CA PHE A 105 3.44 15.95 6.61
C PHE A 105 3.83 16.92 7.74
N LYS A 106 2.98 17.07 8.75
CA LYS A 106 3.26 17.87 9.96
C LYS A 106 4.02 17.10 11.05
N GLY A 107 4.14 15.78 10.92
CA GLY A 107 4.73 14.92 11.94
C GLY A 107 3.83 14.67 13.16
N GLU A 108 2.51 14.80 13.00
CA GLU A 108 1.50 14.64 14.06
C GLU A 108 1.05 13.17 14.16
N PHE A 109 1.84 12.35 14.87
CA PHE A 109 1.57 10.92 15.12
C PHE A 109 1.06 10.70 16.56
N GLU A 110 -0.14 11.19 16.85
CA GLU A 110 -0.91 10.86 18.06
C GLU A 110 -1.99 9.83 17.77
#